data_AF-A0A9D1Y278-F1
#
_entry.id   AF-A0A9D1Y278-F1
#
_cell.length_a   1.000
_cell.length_b   1.000
_cell.length_c   1.000
_cell.angle_alpha   90.00
_cell.angle_beta   90.00
_cell.angle_gamma   90.00
#
_symmetry.space_group_name_H-M   'P 1'
#
loop_
_entity.id
_entity.type
_entity.pdbx_description
1 polymer ?
#
loop_
_entity_poly.entity_id
_entity_poly.type
_entity_poly.pdbx_seq_one_letter_code
_entity_poly.pdbx_strand_id
1 'polypeptide(L)'
;LAGGVQQLLGIGRTEKFAQILAAMGDAFFTRRVCLLGGGVWAVAAITLVAAAAWLAAGKGAQRRGVLALHLACAFCFAALYAFHLILYHYNFSDVEGLALKDYDRYLTPYYQAWMLAMLCLLARAARGKLGQLALGGAAAVVLAVFCWRGVPAAGFWTGADSLYTLRADVRSRAAAMNAVLGWDDNVLVLSQGDDATRWYYYRYELTARVVNGFGGFYGRLGETEDRWDSDFMNLVESENWTLYDYKAVCVPATLVAYIAEKDCDYLLIDRADDYLEREFSPLFEGGLTADMPATLYHFEGEDAAVPFTVAAVAESEVA
;
A
#
# COMPACT_ATOMS: atom_id res chain seq x y z
N LEU A 1 2.11 -22.09 -14.94
CA LEU A 1 3.21 -22.78 -14.22
C LEU A 1 4.33 -23.27 -15.15
N ALA A 2 4.07 -24.16 -16.12
CA ALA A 2 5.11 -24.69 -17.02
C ALA A 2 5.91 -23.59 -17.76
N GLY A 3 5.22 -22.58 -18.32
CA GLY A 3 5.87 -21.44 -18.98
C GLY A 3 6.76 -20.60 -18.04
N GLY A 4 6.31 -20.34 -16.81
CA GLY A 4 7.11 -19.61 -15.81
C GLY A 4 8.39 -20.36 -15.40
N VAL A 5 8.31 -21.70 -15.27
CA VAL A 5 9.48 -22.55 -15.00
C VAL A 5 10.47 -22.52 -16.17
N GLN A 6 9.99 -22.55 -17.41
CA GLN A 6 10.86 -22.42 -18.59
C GLN A 6 11.59 -21.07 -18.61
N GLN A 7 10.88 -19.97 -18.34
CA GLN A 7 11.49 -18.64 -18.28
C GLN A 7 12.51 -18.50 -17.13
N LEU A 8 12.24 -19.11 -15.96
CA LEU A 8 13.22 -19.24 -14.87
C LEU A 8 14.50 -19.92 -15.33
N LEU A 9 14.38 -21.01 -16.09
CA LEU A 9 15.51 -21.74 -16.68
C LEU A 9 16.16 -21.02 -17.89
N GLY A 10 15.65 -19.85 -18.27
CA GLY A 10 16.19 -19.05 -19.37
C GLY A 10 15.65 -19.42 -20.76
N ILE A 11 14.68 -20.33 -20.84
CA ILE A 11 14.09 -20.79 -22.09
C ILE A 11 12.92 -19.85 -22.44
N GLY A 12 13.04 -19.10 -23.54
CA GLY A 12 12.00 -18.17 -23.99
C GLY A 12 11.71 -17.04 -23.00
N ARG A 13 12.72 -16.59 -22.24
CA ARG A 13 12.56 -15.53 -21.24
C ARG A 13 12.20 -14.20 -21.91
N THR A 14 11.04 -13.67 -21.52
CA THR A 14 10.56 -12.36 -21.98
C THR A 14 11.29 -11.22 -21.26
N GLU A 15 11.24 -10.03 -21.84
CA GLU A 15 11.83 -8.82 -21.23
C GLU A 15 11.17 -8.48 -19.89
N LYS A 16 9.82 -8.45 -19.84
CA LYS A 16 9.06 -8.25 -18.59
C LYS A 16 9.50 -9.25 -17.51
N PHE A 17 9.63 -10.53 -17.84
CA PHE A 17 10.06 -11.55 -16.86
C PHE A 17 11.48 -11.30 -16.36
N ALA A 18 12.41 -10.91 -17.24
CA ALA A 18 13.78 -10.58 -16.86
C ALA A 18 13.84 -9.36 -15.92
N GLN A 19 13.05 -8.33 -16.21
CA GLN A 19 12.95 -7.13 -15.36
C GLN A 19 12.38 -7.46 -13.98
N ILE A 20 11.28 -8.24 -13.90
CA ILE A 20 10.70 -8.66 -12.62
C ILE A 20 11.68 -9.56 -11.85
N LEU A 21 12.40 -10.45 -12.53
CA LEU A 21 13.44 -11.29 -11.89
C LEU A 21 14.54 -10.46 -11.25
N ALA A 22 15.04 -9.44 -11.96
CA ALA A 22 16.02 -8.49 -11.43
C ALA A 22 15.44 -7.69 -10.26
N ALA A 23 14.23 -7.13 -10.41
CA ALA A 23 13.56 -6.36 -9.38
C ALA A 23 13.32 -7.17 -8.10
N MET A 24 12.87 -8.43 -8.20
CA MET A 24 12.75 -9.32 -7.05
C MET A 24 14.12 -9.64 -6.46
N GLY A 25 15.14 -9.86 -7.28
CA GLY A 25 16.52 -10.03 -6.80
C GLY A 25 16.97 -8.88 -5.93
N ASP A 26 16.82 -7.65 -6.42
CA ASP A 26 17.18 -6.43 -5.70
C ASP A 26 16.31 -6.22 -4.45
N ALA A 27 15.00 -6.42 -4.56
CA ALA A 27 14.06 -6.25 -3.46
C ALA A 27 14.39 -7.13 -2.26
N PHE A 28 14.95 -8.33 -2.46
CA PHE A 28 15.38 -9.19 -1.36
C PHE A 28 16.43 -8.54 -0.46
N PHE A 29 17.26 -7.65 -1.02
CA PHE A 29 18.30 -6.94 -0.27
C PHE A 29 17.84 -5.55 0.19
N THR A 30 17.03 -4.87 -0.62
CA THR A 30 16.73 -3.43 -0.46
C THR A 30 15.37 -3.14 0.15
N ARG A 31 14.31 -3.91 -0.18
CA ARG A 31 12.96 -3.64 0.34
C ARG A 31 12.82 -4.08 1.77
N ARG A 32 12.49 -3.14 2.65
CA ARG A 32 12.46 -3.34 4.10
C ARG A 32 11.25 -4.18 4.52
N VAL A 33 11.49 -5.46 4.80
CA VAL A 33 10.47 -6.40 5.32
C VAL A 33 10.51 -6.52 6.85
N CYS A 34 11.59 -6.08 7.50
CA CYS A 34 11.75 -6.13 8.94
C CYS A 34 12.53 -4.93 9.49
N LEU A 35 12.52 -4.77 10.83
CA LEU A 35 13.24 -3.69 11.51
C LEU A 35 14.74 -3.65 11.16
N LEU A 36 15.34 -4.79 10.81
CA LEU A 36 16.75 -4.92 10.46
C LEU A 36 17.06 -4.55 9.00
N GLY A 37 16.06 -4.51 8.11
CA GLY A 37 16.23 -4.18 6.69
C GLY A 37 15.49 -5.16 5.78
N GLY A 38 16.12 -5.47 4.65
CA GLY A 38 15.55 -6.36 3.63
C GLY A 38 15.44 -7.84 4.01
N GLY A 39 14.88 -8.63 3.10
CA GLY A 39 14.68 -10.07 3.26
C GLY A 39 15.93 -10.84 3.65
N VAL A 40 17.10 -10.42 3.13
CA VAL A 40 18.40 -10.99 3.51
C VAL A 40 18.66 -10.94 5.02
N TRP A 41 18.31 -9.82 5.67
CA TRP A 41 18.51 -9.64 7.10
C TRP A 41 17.51 -10.44 7.92
N ALA A 42 16.27 -10.57 7.43
CA ALA A 42 15.27 -11.45 8.03
C ALA A 42 15.75 -12.92 8.01
N VAL A 43 16.21 -13.41 6.86
CA VAL A 43 16.74 -14.78 6.73
C VAL A 43 17.98 -14.98 7.59
N ALA A 44 18.89 -14.00 7.65
CA ALA A 44 20.07 -14.07 8.50
C ALA A 44 19.70 -14.19 9.98
N ALA A 45 18.77 -13.36 10.47
CA ALA A 45 18.29 -13.43 11.84
C ALA A 45 17.62 -14.78 12.16
N ILE A 46 16.76 -15.28 11.27
CA ILE A 46 16.12 -16.60 11.41
C ILE A 46 17.18 -17.71 11.48
N THR A 47 18.19 -17.64 10.63
CA THR A 47 19.29 -18.61 10.58
C THR A 47 20.12 -18.59 11.86
N LEU A 48 20.37 -17.41 12.44
CA LEU A 48 21.07 -17.28 13.72
C LEU A 48 20.27 -17.91 14.87
N VAL A 49 18.96 -17.69 14.93
CA VAL A 49 18.08 -18.33 15.93
C VAL A 49 18.05 -19.85 15.73
N ALA A 50 17.99 -20.32 14.48
CA ALA A 50 18.06 -21.75 14.15
C ALA A 50 19.40 -22.36 14.59
N ALA A 51 20.52 -21.67 14.36
CA ALA A 51 21.84 -22.09 14.81
C ALA A 51 21.93 -22.16 16.33
N ALA A 52 21.39 -21.15 17.04
CA ALA A 52 21.31 -21.16 18.50
C ALA A 52 20.47 -22.34 19.02
N ALA A 53 19.31 -22.60 18.40
CA ALA A 53 18.45 -23.74 18.74
C ALA A 53 19.16 -25.08 18.49
N TRP A 54 19.92 -25.19 17.39
CA TRP A 54 20.68 -26.38 17.04
C TRP A 54 21.84 -26.64 18.02
N LEU A 55 22.57 -25.59 18.39
CA LEU A 55 23.67 -25.68 19.36
C LEU A 55 23.16 -26.10 20.74
N ALA A 56 22.03 -25.54 21.18
CA ALA A 56 21.40 -25.85 22.46
C ALA A 56 20.67 -27.20 22.48
N ALA A 57 20.27 -27.74 21.32
CA ALA A 57 19.57 -29.01 21.21
C ALA A 57 20.47 -30.21 21.55
N GLY A 58 19.86 -31.26 22.12
CA GLY A 58 20.51 -32.55 22.34
C GLY A 58 21.01 -33.17 21.03
N LYS A 59 22.11 -33.93 21.11
CA LYS A 59 22.70 -34.59 19.95
C LYS A 59 21.71 -35.57 19.28
N GLY A 60 21.99 -35.93 18.03
CA GLY A 60 21.21 -36.93 17.29
C GLY A 60 19.88 -36.37 16.78
N ALA A 61 18.76 -36.96 17.20
CA ALA A 61 17.44 -36.68 16.64
C ALA A 61 17.00 -35.21 16.78
N GLN A 62 17.29 -34.57 17.91
CA GLN A 62 16.84 -33.18 18.13
C GLN A 62 17.54 -32.20 17.20
N ARG A 63 18.87 -32.29 17.08
CA ARG A 63 19.67 -31.50 16.12
C ARG A 63 19.25 -31.73 14.67
N ARG A 64 19.03 -32.99 14.29
CA ARG A 64 18.50 -33.33 12.95
C ARG A 64 17.13 -32.70 12.70
N GLY A 65 16.26 -32.68 13.71
CA GLY A 65 14.95 -32.06 13.62
C GLY A 65 15.00 -30.54 13.41
N VAL A 66 15.89 -29.83 14.13
CA VAL A 66 16.09 -28.38 13.94
C VAL A 66 16.58 -28.09 12.51
N LEU A 67 17.61 -28.82 12.07
CA LEU A 67 18.17 -28.66 10.74
C LEU A 67 17.15 -28.97 9.65
N ALA A 68 16.43 -30.09 9.77
CA ALA A 68 15.42 -30.51 8.80
C ALA A 68 14.29 -29.48 8.69
N LEU A 69 13.78 -28.96 9.82
CA LEU A 69 12.74 -27.94 9.78
C LEU A 69 13.24 -26.63 9.15
N HIS A 70 14.44 -26.18 9.51
CA HIS A 70 15.01 -24.97 8.93
C HIS A 70 15.22 -25.09 7.42
N LEU A 71 15.77 -26.22 6.94
CA LEU A 71 15.95 -26.48 5.51
C LEU A 71 14.61 -26.62 4.77
N ALA A 72 13.61 -27.27 5.38
CA ALA A 72 12.28 -27.37 4.80
C ALA A 72 11.62 -25.99 4.66
N CYS A 73 11.72 -25.14 5.68
CA CYS A 73 11.26 -23.75 5.61
C CYS A 73 12.03 -22.95 4.55
N ALA A 74 13.36 -23.10 4.45
CA ALA A 74 14.16 -22.43 3.42
C ALA A 74 13.74 -22.85 2.00
N PHE A 75 13.49 -24.14 1.78
CA PHE A 75 12.98 -24.66 0.52
C PHE A 75 11.59 -24.11 0.20
N CYS A 76 10.67 -24.16 1.16
CA CYS A 76 9.32 -23.61 0.99
C CYS A 76 9.33 -22.10 0.78
N PHE A 77 10.24 -21.36 1.41
CA PHE A 77 10.45 -19.94 1.15
C PHE A 77 10.91 -19.71 -0.30
N ALA A 78 11.91 -20.45 -0.78
CA ALA A 78 12.37 -20.34 -2.16
C ALA A 78 11.25 -20.66 -3.16
N ALA A 79 10.43 -21.68 -2.87
CA ALA A 79 9.27 -22.02 -3.69
C ALA A 79 8.20 -20.91 -3.67
N LEU A 80 7.91 -20.32 -2.51
CA LEU A 80 7.01 -19.16 -2.37
C LEU A 80 7.54 -17.94 -3.14
N TYR A 81 8.85 -17.70 -3.08
CA TYR A 81 9.52 -16.60 -3.79
C TYR A 81 9.39 -16.76 -5.30
N ALA A 82 9.70 -17.95 -5.82
CA ALA A 82 9.55 -18.28 -7.23
C ALA A 82 8.09 -18.24 -7.69
N PHE A 83 7.15 -18.66 -6.83
CA PHE A 83 5.73 -18.56 -7.11
C PHE A 83 5.28 -17.09 -7.28
N HIS A 84 5.71 -16.18 -6.40
CA HIS A 84 5.37 -14.75 -6.51
C HIS A 84 6.01 -14.09 -7.73
N LEU A 85 7.24 -14.47 -8.10
CA LEU A 85 7.86 -14.06 -9.36
C LEU A 85 6.96 -14.38 -10.55
N ILE A 86 6.44 -15.60 -10.60
CA ILE A 86 5.53 -16.05 -11.66
C ILE A 86 4.22 -15.27 -11.61
N LEU A 87 3.65 -15.04 -10.42
CA LEU A 87 2.43 -14.23 -10.26
C LEU A 87 2.61 -12.81 -10.80
N TYR A 88 3.68 -12.10 -10.45
CA TYR A 88 3.92 -10.74 -10.94
C TYR A 88 3.98 -10.64 -12.46
N HIS A 89 4.48 -11.68 -13.12
CA HIS A 89 4.54 -11.70 -14.58
C HIS A 89 3.17 -11.96 -15.23
N TYR A 90 2.42 -12.93 -14.72
CA TYR A 90 1.21 -13.45 -15.39
C TYR A 90 -0.12 -12.87 -14.89
N ASN A 91 -0.18 -12.40 -13.65
CA ASN A 91 -1.44 -12.00 -13.01
C ASN A 91 -1.53 -10.50 -12.75
N PHE A 92 -0.40 -9.81 -12.63
CA PHE A 92 -0.37 -8.37 -12.41
C PHE A 92 -0.26 -7.62 -13.74
N SER A 93 -0.84 -6.41 -13.76
CA SER A 93 -0.58 -5.45 -14.83
C SER A 93 0.93 -5.18 -14.94
N ASP A 94 1.38 -4.62 -16.07
CA ASP A 94 2.80 -4.36 -16.28
C ASP A 94 3.36 -3.40 -15.23
N VAL A 95 2.60 -2.36 -14.88
CA VAL A 95 2.97 -1.37 -13.86
C VAL A 95 3.10 -2.04 -12.50
N GLU A 96 2.08 -2.78 -12.05
CA GLU A 96 2.08 -3.39 -10.72
C GLU A 96 3.10 -4.53 -10.59
N GLY A 97 3.28 -5.31 -11.66
CA GLY A 97 4.24 -6.41 -11.71
C GLY A 97 5.69 -5.91 -11.61
N LEU A 98 6.03 -4.83 -12.32
CA LEU A 98 7.35 -4.20 -12.24
C LEU A 98 7.56 -3.47 -10.90
N ALA A 99 6.50 -2.89 -10.34
CA ALA A 99 6.53 -2.26 -9.02
C ALA A 99 6.53 -3.27 -7.85
N LEU A 100 6.42 -4.58 -8.13
CA LEU A 100 6.27 -5.62 -7.10
C LEU A 100 5.20 -5.23 -6.07
N LYS A 101 3.99 -4.90 -6.55
CA LYS A 101 2.88 -4.46 -5.70
C LYS A 101 2.64 -5.46 -4.58
N ASP A 102 2.49 -4.96 -3.36
CA ASP A 102 2.25 -5.78 -2.16
C ASP A 102 3.36 -6.81 -1.81
N TYR A 103 4.59 -6.65 -2.32
CA TYR A 103 5.72 -7.55 -2.03
C TYR A 103 5.88 -7.91 -0.54
N ASP A 104 5.87 -6.89 0.32
CA ASP A 104 6.04 -7.08 1.76
C ASP A 104 4.88 -7.88 2.34
N ARG A 105 3.64 -7.60 1.91
CA ARG A 105 2.43 -8.29 2.38
C ARG A 105 2.45 -9.78 2.07
N TYR A 106 3.00 -10.16 0.91
CA TYR A 106 3.06 -11.56 0.50
C TYR A 106 4.13 -12.37 1.25
N LEU A 107 5.31 -11.79 1.51
CA LEU A 107 6.44 -12.54 2.06
C LEU A 107 6.57 -12.43 3.58
N THR A 108 6.13 -11.31 4.16
CA THR A 108 6.28 -11.03 5.59
C THR A 108 5.65 -12.08 6.51
N PRO A 109 4.41 -12.57 6.26
CA PRO A 109 3.82 -13.62 7.08
C PRO A 109 4.67 -14.90 7.12
N TYR A 110 5.35 -15.21 6.00
CA TYR A 110 6.22 -16.39 5.93
C TYR A 110 7.46 -16.22 6.81
N TYR A 111 8.15 -15.07 6.73
CA TYR A 111 9.29 -14.79 7.60
C TYR A 111 8.91 -14.87 9.08
N GLN A 112 7.74 -14.33 9.45
CA GLN A 112 7.22 -14.37 10.82
C GLN A 112 6.98 -15.81 11.30
N ALA A 113 6.29 -16.63 10.50
CA ALA A 113 6.02 -18.02 10.83
C ALA A 113 7.31 -18.84 10.95
N TRP A 114 8.28 -18.61 10.06
CA TRP A 114 9.57 -19.28 10.10
C TRP A 114 10.39 -18.89 11.35
N MET A 115 10.46 -17.59 11.67
CA MET A 115 11.08 -17.10 12.90
C MET A 115 10.42 -17.73 14.14
N LEU A 116 9.09 -17.71 14.22
CA LEU A 116 8.34 -18.29 15.33
C LEU A 116 8.65 -19.78 15.50
N ALA A 117 8.72 -20.55 14.40
CA ALA A 117 9.09 -21.95 14.45
C ALA A 117 10.50 -22.16 15.05
N MET A 118 11.47 -21.33 14.67
CA MET A 118 12.84 -21.42 15.21
C MET A 118 12.91 -21.02 16.70
N LEU A 119 12.14 -20.02 17.12
CA LEU A 119 12.02 -19.63 18.53
C LEU A 119 11.37 -20.71 19.38
N CYS A 120 10.34 -21.39 18.87
CA CYS A 120 9.73 -22.53 19.55
C CYS A 120 10.73 -23.68 19.75
N LEU A 121 11.58 -23.95 18.75
CA LEU A 121 12.66 -24.94 18.87
C LEU A 121 13.73 -24.49 19.88
N LEU A 122 14.10 -23.21 19.89
CA LEU A 122 15.03 -22.64 20.86
C LEU A 122 14.47 -22.74 22.29
N ALA A 123 13.21 -22.38 22.49
CA ALA A 123 12.51 -22.49 23.77
C ALA A 123 12.45 -23.95 24.26
N ARG A 124 12.23 -24.91 23.35
CA ARG A 124 12.30 -26.34 23.70
C ARG A 124 13.70 -26.76 24.17
N ALA A 125 14.74 -26.18 23.59
CA ALA A 125 16.14 -26.42 24.00
C ALA A 125 16.50 -25.71 25.32
N ALA A 126 15.73 -24.71 25.75
CA ALA A 126 15.92 -23.97 27.01
C ALA A 126 15.64 -24.76 28.29
N ARG A 127 15.43 -26.08 28.19
CA ARG A 127 15.46 -26.99 29.35
C ARG A 127 16.88 -27.18 29.93
N GLY A 128 17.93 -26.88 29.15
CA GLY A 128 19.32 -26.89 29.62
C GLY A 128 19.91 -25.49 29.76
N LYS A 129 20.98 -25.34 30.56
CA LYS A 129 21.65 -24.04 30.82
C LYS A 129 22.02 -23.27 29.55
N LEU A 130 22.56 -23.97 28.54
CA LEU A 130 22.92 -23.36 27.25
C LEU A 130 21.70 -22.82 26.49
N GLY A 131 20.59 -23.55 26.52
CA GLY A 131 19.35 -23.07 25.89
C GLY A 131 18.73 -21.90 26.63
N GLN A 132 18.82 -21.86 27.97
CA GLN A 132 18.37 -20.70 28.77
C GLN A 132 19.19 -19.45 28.43
N LEU A 133 20.52 -19.57 28.36
CA LEU A 133 21.40 -18.49 27.95
C LEU A 133 21.11 -18.03 26.51
N ALA A 134 20.92 -18.96 25.59
CA ALA A 134 20.61 -18.64 24.19
C ALA A 134 19.25 -17.94 24.05
N LEU A 135 18.22 -18.40 24.78
CA LEU A 135 16.90 -17.76 24.79
C LEU A 135 16.96 -16.36 25.43
N GLY A 136 17.66 -16.22 26.56
CA GLY A 136 17.87 -14.92 27.20
C GLY A 136 18.63 -13.94 26.31
N GLY A 137 19.66 -14.41 25.60
CA GLY A 137 20.39 -13.63 24.61
C GLY A 137 19.51 -13.20 23.44
N ALA A 138 18.69 -14.10 22.89
CA ALA A 138 17.74 -13.78 21.83
C ALA A 138 16.72 -12.71 22.28
N ALA A 139 16.18 -12.84 23.49
CA ALA A 139 15.27 -11.85 24.07
C ALA A 139 15.95 -10.48 24.27
N ALA A 140 17.18 -10.46 24.77
CA ALA A 140 17.95 -9.22 24.95
C ALA A 140 18.23 -8.52 23.62
N VAL A 141 18.57 -9.29 22.57
CA VAL A 141 18.76 -8.74 21.21
C VAL A 141 17.47 -8.15 20.66
N VAL A 142 16.33 -8.83 20.81
CA VAL A 142 15.02 -8.31 20.37
C VAL A 142 14.71 -6.99 21.10
N LEU A 143 14.90 -6.94 22.41
CA LEU A 143 14.71 -5.70 23.19
C LEU A 143 15.65 -4.59 22.73
N ALA A 144 16.92 -4.89 22.47
CA ALA A 144 17.88 -3.91 21.97
C ALA A 144 17.48 -3.37 20.59
N VAL A 145 16.98 -4.24 19.70
CA VAL A 145 16.46 -3.83 18.38
C VAL A 145 15.24 -2.92 18.54
N PHE A 146 14.33 -3.21 19.47
CA PHE A 146 13.17 -2.34 19.73
C PHE A 146 13.59 -0.99 20.31
N CYS A 147 14.55 -0.96 21.23
CA CYS A 147 15.10 0.30 21.76
C CYS A 147 15.81 1.12 20.67
N TRP A 148 16.45 0.48 19.69
CA TRP A 148 17.18 1.18 18.64
C TRP A 148 16.29 1.61 17.46
N ARG A 149 15.38 0.73 17.01
CA ARG A 149 14.61 0.89 15.76
C ARG A 149 13.14 1.22 15.99
N GLY A 150 12.69 1.28 17.23
CA GLY A 150 11.29 1.45 17.59
C GLY A 150 10.53 0.12 17.73
N VAL A 151 9.30 0.23 18.22
CA VAL A 151 8.38 -0.90 18.40
C VAL A 151 7.73 -1.22 17.04
N PRO A 152 7.62 -2.50 16.64
CA PRO A 152 6.99 -2.86 15.37
C PRO A 152 5.52 -2.44 15.33
N ALA A 153 5.09 -1.88 14.17
CA ALA A 153 3.71 -1.46 13.95
C ALA A 153 2.76 -2.64 13.67
N ALA A 154 3.28 -3.77 13.18
CA ALA A 154 2.53 -5.01 13.00
C ALA A 154 3.40 -6.26 13.24
N GLY A 155 2.85 -7.26 13.93
CA GLY A 155 3.58 -8.50 14.24
C GLY A 155 4.88 -8.29 15.04
N PHE A 156 5.75 -9.30 15.03
CA PHE A 156 6.91 -9.37 15.95
C PHE A 156 8.15 -8.59 15.45
N TRP A 157 8.26 -8.24 14.14
CA TRP A 157 9.50 -7.67 13.54
C TRP A 157 9.29 -6.67 12.38
N THR A 158 8.06 -6.31 11.98
CA THR A 158 7.86 -5.56 10.73
C THR A 158 7.94 -4.06 11.00
N GLY A 159 8.82 -3.38 10.24
CA GLY A 159 8.76 -1.93 10.08
C GLY A 159 7.76 -1.66 8.97
N ALA A 160 6.46 -1.78 9.27
CA ALA A 160 5.39 -1.58 8.29
C ALA A 160 5.17 -0.10 7.95
N ASP A 161 6.21 0.74 8.08
CA ASP A 161 6.12 2.17 7.80
C ASP A 161 5.62 2.38 6.36
N SER A 162 6.11 1.60 5.38
CA SER A 162 5.65 1.68 3.98
C SER A 162 4.20 1.28 3.74
N LEU A 163 3.63 0.39 4.57
CA LEU A 163 2.23 -0.05 4.44
C LEU A 163 1.25 0.95 5.05
N TYR A 164 1.72 1.76 6.00
CA TYR A 164 0.90 2.75 6.70
C TYR A 164 1.26 4.20 6.35
N THR A 165 2.34 4.47 5.60
CA THR A 165 2.71 5.84 5.19
C THR A 165 1.59 6.50 4.42
N LEU A 166 0.94 5.78 3.49
CA LEU A 166 -0.19 6.32 2.75
C LEU A 166 -1.36 6.68 3.66
N ARG A 167 -1.72 5.78 4.61
CA ARG A 167 -2.78 6.06 5.57
C ARG A 167 -2.40 7.19 6.53
N ALA A 168 -1.15 7.26 6.96
CA ALA A 168 -0.65 8.31 7.84
C ALA A 168 -0.66 9.67 7.15
N ASP A 169 -0.27 9.74 5.86
CA ASP A 169 -0.39 10.92 5.02
C ASP A 169 -1.86 11.35 4.88
N VAL A 170 -2.75 10.42 4.50
CA VAL A 170 -4.20 10.72 4.41
C VAL A 170 -4.77 11.18 5.75
N ARG A 171 -4.39 10.54 6.86
CA ARG A 171 -4.81 10.94 8.21
C ARG A 171 -4.31 12.34 8.58
N SER A 172 -3.06 12.66 8.22
CA SER A 172 -2.48 13.99 8.45
C SER A 172 -3.23 15.05 7.67
N ARG A 173 -3.49 14.82 6.37
CA ARG A 173 -4.28 15.70 5.52
C ARG A 173 -5.71 15.86 6.06
N ALA A 174 -6.40 14.76 6.34
CA ALA A 174 -7.75 14.76 6.89
C ALA A 174 -7.87 15.54 8.22
N ALA A 175 -6.80 15.65 9.02
CA ALA A 175 -6.82 16.42 10.24
C ALA A 175 -7.10 17.92 10.01
N ALA A 176 -6.58 18.50 8.91
CA ALA A 176 -6.87 19.89 8.55
C ALA A 176 -8.34 20.06 8.12
N MET A 177 -8.87 19.10 7.36
CA MET A 177 -10.24 19.09 6.84
C MET A 177 -11.24 18.94 7.99
N ASN A 178 -10.92 18.09 8.96
CA ASN A 178 -11.75 17.84 10.15
C ASN A 178 -11.83 19.02 11.11
N ALA A 179 -11.03 20.08 10.91
CA ALA A 179 -11.20 21.32 11.66
C ALA A 179 -12.48 22.07 11.26
N VAL A 180 -13.00 21.82 10.06
CA VAL A 180 -14.20 22.47 9.51
C VAL A 180 -15.36 21.51 9.25
N LEU A 181 -15.08 20.23 8.98
CA LEU A 181 -16.11 19.22 8.69
C LEU A 181 -16.88 18.76 9.93
N GLY A 182 -18.18 18.51 9.74
CA GLY A 182 -19.09 17.84 10.65
C GLY A 182 -19.62 16.51 10.12
N TRP A 183 -20.05 15.62 11.01
CA TRP A 183 -20.50 14.26 10.67
C TRP A 183 -21.69 14.20 9.70
N ASP A 184 -22.48 15.27 9.61
CA ASP A 184 -23.63 15.36 8.71
C ASP A 184 -23.24 15.85 7.30
N ASP A 185 -22.01 16.33 7.11
CA ASP A 185 -21.53 16.85 5.83
C ASP A 185 -21.25 15.73 4.83
N ASN A 186 -21.44 16.05 3.56
CA ASN A 186 -21.20 15.17 2.42
C ASN A 186 -19.99 15.65 1.62
N VAL A 187 -18.96 14.81 1.55
CA VAL A 187 -17.70 15.14 0.89
C VAL A 187 -17.48 14.22 -0.30
N LEU A 188 -17.39 14.79 -1.49
CA LEU A 188 -16.84 14.08 -2.65
C LEU A 188 -15.32 14.21 -2.64
N VAL A 189 -14.60 13.11 -2.88
CA VAL A 189 -13.12 13.11 -2.86
C VAL A 189 -12.56 12.81 -4.25
N LEU A 190 -11.71 13.69 -4.74
CA LEU A 190 -10.93 13.53 -5.97
C LEU A 190 -9.44 13.38 -5.65
N SER A 191 -8.81 12.37 -6.23
CA SER A 191 -7.37 12.11 -6.05
C SER A 191 -6.79 11.55 -7.36
N GLN A 192 -6.45 12.43 -8.31
CA GLN A 192 -6.03 11.98 -9.64
C GLN A 192 -4.86 10.98 -9.59
N GLY A 193 -5.00 9.91 -10.39
CA GLY A 193 -4.03 8.83 -10.48
C GLY A 193 -3.98 7.86 -9.31
N ASP A 194 -4.95 7.92 -8.39
CA ASP A 194 -5.10 6.93 -7.31
C ASP A 194 -5.89 5.69 -7.76
N ASP A 195 -5.70 4.57 -7.06
CA ASP A 195 -6.41 3.31 -7.29
C ASP A 195 -7.58 3.10 -6.31
N ALA A 196 -8.19 4.21 -5.87
CA ALA A 196 -9.22 4.31 -4.82
C ALA A 196 -8.74 4.08 -3.38
N THR A 197 -7.46 3.73 -3.16
CA THR A 197 -6.93 3.51 -1.81
C THR A 197 -7.07 4.76 -0.92
N ARG A 198 -6.79 5.96 -1.44
CA ARG A 198 -6.94 7.21 -0.69
C ARG A 198 -8.40 7.52 -0.38
N TRP A 199 -9.30 7.25 -1.31
CA TRP A 199 -10.74 7.39 -1.07
C TRP A 199 -11.21 6.52 0.09
N TYR A 200 -10.80 5.25 0.14
CA TYR A 200 -11.12 4.37 1.26
C TYR A 200 -10.54 4.87 2.59
N TYR A 201 -9.31 5.41 2.59
CA TYR A 201 -8.75 6.00 3.80
C TYR A 201 -9.50 7.26 4.23
N TYR A 202 -9.81 8.19 3.32
CA TYR A 202 -10.61 9.37 3.66
C TYR A 202 -11.97 9.01 4.24
N ARG A 203 -12.60 7.93 3.76
CA ARG A 203 -13.86 7.42 4.33
C ARG A 203 -13.74 7.03 5.81
N TYR A 204 -12.56 6.67 6.30
CA TYR A 204 -12.30 6.36 7.70
C TYR A 204 -11.74 7.54 8.50
N GLU A 205 -11.01 8.44 7.86
CA GLU A 205 -10.27 9.52 8.53
C GLU A 205 -11.04 10.85 8.53
N LEU A 206 -11.99 11.10 7.61
CA LEU A 206 -12.83 12.31 7.62
C LEU A 206 -13.97 12.22 8.63
N THR A 207 -14.26 13.35 9.27
CA THR A 207 -15.44 13.59 10.11
C THR A 207 -16.61 14.03 9.23
N ALA A 208 -16.91 13.26 8.20
CA ALA A 208 -17.97 13.52 7.22
C ALA A 208 -18.35 12.24 6.47
N ARG A 209 -19.48 12.23 5.78
CA ARG A 209 -19.84 11.15 4.86
C ARG A 209 -19.11 11.34 3.54
N VAL A 210 -18.17 10.43 3.25
CA VAL A 210 -17.54 10.38 1.93
C VAL A 210 -18.52 9.80 0.91
N VAL A 211 -18.80 10.58 -0.12
CA VAL A 211 -19.73 10.28 -1.20
C VAL A 211 -19.03 9.48 -2.29
N ASN A 212 -19.75 8.51 -2.84
CA ASN A 212 -19.31 7.72 -3.99
C ASN A 212 -19.17 8.61 -5.24
N GLY A 213 -18.15 8.34 -6.04
CA GLY A 213 -18.04 8.91 -7.39
C GLY A 213 -18.89 8.15 -8.42
N PHE A 214 -18.59 8.37 -9.68
CA PHE A 214 -19.15 7.58 -10.77
C PHE A 214 -18.05 7.05 -11.68
N GLY A 215 -18.33 5.95 -12.38
CA GLY A 215 -17.56 5.52 -13.53
C GLY A 215 -18.35 5.73 -14.82
N GLY A 216 -17.68 5.76 -15.95
CA GLY A 216 -18.31 5.89 -17.27
C GLY A 216 -18.35 7.32 -17.78
N PHE A 217 -19.40 7.67 -18.51
CA PHE A 217 -19.50 8.94 -19.23
C PHE A 217 -20.59 9.85 -18.66
N TYR A 218 -20.21 11.08 -18.35
CA TYR A 218 -21.13 12.18 -18.11
C TYR A 218 -20.54 13.47 -18.69
N GLY A 219 -20.53 13.58 -20.02
CA GLY A 219 -19.96 14.72 -20.74
C GLY A 219 -20.95 15.84 -21.05
N ARG A 220 -22.26 15.63 -20.88
CA ARG A 220 -23.30 16.63 -21.13
C ARG A 220 -24.41 16.53 -20.10
N LEU A 221 -24.95 17.69 -19.70
CA LEU A 221 -26.04 17.77 -18.73
C LEU A 221 -27.27 16.99 -19.22
N GLY A 222 -27.82 16.16 -18.34
CA GLY A 222 -28.98 15.30 -18.63
C GLY A 222 -28.67 13.95 -19.28
N GLU A 223 -27.47 13.75 -19.82
CA GLU A 223 -27.03 12.46 -20.41
C GLU A 223 -26.40 11.57 -19.33
N THR A 224 -27.21 11.04 -18.41
CA THR A 224 -26.76 10.28 -17.22
C THR A 224 -26.81 8.76 -17.39
N GLU A 225 -27.16 8.26 -18.56
CA GLU A 225 -27.40 6.84 -18.83
C GLU A 225 -26.12 6.00 -18.93
N ASP A 226 -25.00 6.64 -19.29
CA ASP A 226 -23.71 5.99 -19.50
C ASP A 226 -22.77 6.09 -18.28
N ARG A 227 -23.27 6.57 -17.14
CA ARG A 227 -22.56 6.55 -15.86
C ARG A 227 -23.13 5.50 -14.91
N TRP A 228 -22.27 4.93 -14.07
CA TRP A 228 -22.66 4.01 -13.00
C TRP A 228 -22.03 4.43 -11.67
N ASP A 229 -22.65 4.03 -10.56
CA ASP A 229 -22.11 4.32 -9.22
C ASP A 229 -20.76 3.64 -9.03
N SER A 230 -19.77 4.39 -8.54
CA SER A 230 -18.44 3.88 -8.27
C SER A 230 -17.96 4.42 -6.93
N ASP A 231 -17.21 3.62 -6.18
CA ASP A 231 -16.65 4.10 -4.93
C ASP A 231 -15.76 5.34 -5.17
N PHE A 232 -15.00 5.39 -6.27
CA PHE A 232 -14.02 6.44 -6.57
C PHE A 232 -14.09 6.92 -8.03
N MET A 233 -13.55 8.11 -8.34
CA MET A 233 -13.44 8.61 -9.71
C MET A 233 -12.16 9.41 -9.99
N ASN A 234 -11.48 9.03 -11.08
CA ASN A 234 -10.47 9.84 -11.75
C ASN A 234 -11.13 10.55 -12.94
N LEU A 235 -11.14 11.88 -12.93
CA LEU A 235 -11.75 12.66 -14.02
C LEU A 235 -10.83 12.62 -15.23
N VAL A 236 -11.40 12.27 -16.40
CA VAL A 236 -10.65 12.15 -17.65
C VAL A 236 -11.39 12.85 -18.81
N GLU A 237 -10.64 13.31 -19.80
CA GLU A 237 -11.20 13.99 -20.98
C GLU A 237 -11.98 13.05 -21.90
N SER A 238 -11.53 11.81 -22.00
CA SER A 238 -12.12 10.77 -22.84
C SER A 238 -11.79 9.39 -22.28
N GLU A 239 -12.49 8.36 -22.76
CA GLU A 239 -12.19 6.97 -22.39
C GLU A 239 -10.79 6.56 -22.88
N ASN A 240 -9.79 6.84 -22.05
CA ASN A 240 -8.44 6.32 -22.23
C ASN A 240 -8.23 5.13 -21.29
N TRP A 241 -8.36 3.92 -21.84
CA TRP A 241 -8.33 2.69 -21.06
C TRP A 241 -6.99 2.42 -20.35
N THR A 242 -5.90 3.11 -20.71
CA THR A 242 -4.57 2.90 -20.12
C THR A 242 -4.11 4.01 -19.17
N LEU A 243 -4.88 5.09 -18.98
CA LEU A 243 -4.43 6.23 -18.18
C LEU A 243 -4.59 5.99 -16.67
N TYR A 244 -5.82 5.76 -16.20
CA TYR A 244 -6.14 5.55 -14.78
C TYR A 244 -7.11 4.39 -14.56
N ASP A 245 -7.18 3.81 -13.37
CA ASP A 245 -8.33 3.02 -12.93
C ASP A 245 -9.49 3.95 -12.54
N TYR A 246 -10.71 3.43 -12.35
CA TYR A 246 -11.87 4.24 -11.90
C TYR A 246 -12.15 5.50 -12.74
N LYS A 247 -12.16 5.37 -14.07
CA LYS A 247 -12.28 6.51 -14.99
C LYS A 247 -13.71 7.06 -15.04
N ALA A 248 -13.81 8.38 -14.97
CA ALA A 248 -15.05 9.14 -15.14
C ALA A 248 -14.82 10.22 -16.18
N VAL A 249 -15.41 10.05 -17.37
CA VAL A 249 -15.42 11.13 -18.37
C VAL A 249 -16.38 12.20 -17.87
N CYS A 250 -15.83 13.33 -17.47
CA CYS A 250 -16.55 14.39 -16.79
C CYS A 250 -16.05 15.75 -17.28
N VAL A 251 -16.95 16.70 -17.46
CA VAL A 251 -16.63 18.07 -17.84
C VAL A 251 -17.07 19.03 -16.73
N PRO A 252 -16.60 20.29 -16.69
CA PRO A 252 -16.89 21.21 -15.59
C PRO A 252 -18.38 21.30 -15.22
N ALA A 253 -19.26 21.44 -16.21
CA ALA A 253 -20.71 21.54 -15.98
C ALA A 253 -21.31 20.27 -15.34
N THR A 254 -20.84 19.10 -15.74
CA THR A 254 -21.39 17.83 -15.23
C THR A 254 -20.83 17.45 -13.88
N LEU A 255 -19.62 17.90 -13.52
CA LEU A 255 -19.10 17.77 -12.16
C LEU A 255 -19.97 18.56 -11.17
N VAL A 256 -20.29 19.82 -11.50
CA VAL A 256 -21.17 20.67 -10.68
C VAL A 256 -22.54 20.03 -10.51
N ALA A 257 -23.15 19.58 -11.61
CA ALA A 257 -24.44 18.89 -11.56
C ALA A 257 -24.40 17.59 -10.75
N TYR A 258 -23.29 16.84 -10.81
CA TYR A 258 -23.12 15.61 -10.05
C TYR A 258 -23.01 15.88 -8.54
N ILE A 259 -22.24 16.90 -8.16
CA ILE A 259 -22.07 17.32 -6.76
C ILE A 259 -23.40 17.75 -6.15
N ALA A 260 -24.17 18.55 -6.89
CA ALA A 260 -25.50 18.95 -6.44
C ALA A 260 -26.48 17.78 -6.38
N GLU A 261 -26.50 16.90 -7.39
CA GLU A 261 -27.35 15.71 -7.41
C GLU A 261 -27.08 14.78 -6.20
N LYS A 262 -25.82 14.66 -5.81
CA LYS A 262 -25.39 13.82 -4.69
C LYS A 262 -25.49 14.52 -3.33
N ASP A 263 -26.00 15.75 -3.30
CA ASP A 263 -26.18 16.53 -2.08
C ASP A 263 -24.85 16.72 -1.33
N CYS A 264 -23.78 17.00 -2.07
CA CYS A 264 -22.44 17.22 -1.53
C CYS A 264 -22.29 18.66 -1.02
N ASP A 265 -21.85 18.81 0.23
CA ASP A 265 -21.51 20.10 0.83
C ASP A 265 -20.08 20.55 0.48
N TYR A 266 -19.18 19.58 0.30
CA TYR A 266 -17.77 19.84 0.01
C TYR A 266 -17.19 18.94 -1.09
N LEU A 267 -16.16 19.46 -1.74
CA LEU A 267 -15.27 18.75 -2.65
C LEU A 267 -13.85 18.78 -2.10
N LEU A 268 -13.29 17.60 -1.79
CA LEU A 268 -11.88 17.46 -1.44
C LEU A 268 -11.08 17.11 -2.70
N ILE A 269 -10.16 17.99 -3.09
CA ILE A 269 -9.11 17.67 -4.07
C ILE A 269 -7.86 17.28 -3.29
N ASP A 270 -7.58 15.98 -3.19
CA ASP A 270 -6.36 15.47 -2.57
C ASP A 270 -5.15 15.54 -3.50
N ARG A 271 -5.38 15.30 -4.80
CA ARG A 271 -4.40 15.39 -5.88
C ARG A 271 -5.05 15.91 -7.14
N ALA A 272 -4.42 16.91 -7.73
CA ALA A 272 -4.77 17.43 -9.04
C ALA A 272 -3.81 16.91 -10.13
N ASP A 273 -4.19 17.07 -11.38
CA ASP A 273 -3.35 16.84 -12.55
C ASP A 273 -3.56 17.96 -13.56
N ASP A 274 -2.83 17.92 -14.67
CA ASP A 274 -2.92 18.92 -15.73
C ASP A 274 -4.34 19.04 -16.32
N TYR A 275 -5.15 17.98 -16.26
CA TYR A 275 -6.52 18.00 -16.76
C TYR A 275 -7.44 18.81 -15.83
N LEU A 276 -7.38 18.55 -14.52
CA LEU A 276 -8.08 19.36 -13.51
C LEU A 276 -7.67 20.84 -13.59
N GLU A 277 -6.36 21.12 -13.64
CA GLU A 277 -5.85 22.49 -13.76
C GLU A 277 -6.39 23.17 -15.02
N ARG A 278 -6.32 22.52 -16.17
CA ARG A 278 -6.69 23.15 -17.44
C ARG A 278 -8.19 23.38 -17.58
N GLU A 279 -9.01 22.37 -17.29
CA GLU A 279 -10.44 22.41 -17.59
C GLU A 279 -11.30 22.89 -16.42
N PHE A 280 -10.91 22.57 -15.18
CA PHE A 280 -11.78 22.78 -14.01
C PHE A 280 -11.42 24.01 -13.19
N SER A 281 -10.21 24.58 -13.34
CA SER A 281 -9.79 25.80 -12.62
C SER A 281 -10.83 26.92 -12.54
N PRO A 282 -11.60 27.25 -13.61
CA PRO A 282 -12.58 28.32 -13.53
C PRO A 282 -13.70 28.11 -12.50
N LEU A 283 -13.91 26.88 -12.02
CA LEU A 283 -14.90 26.57 -10.99
C LEU A 283 -14.43 26.89 -9.56
N PHE A 284 -13.12 27.10 -9.36
CA PHE A 284 -12.50 27.17 -8.04
C PHE A 284 -11.97 28.57 -7.74
N GLU A 285 -12.16 29.02 -6.50
CA GLU A 285 -11.57 30.24 -5.98
C GLU A 285 -10.04 30.16 -6.07
N GLY A 286 -9.44 31.08 -6.83
CA GLY A 286 -7.99 31.12 -7.05
C GLY A 286 -7.48 30.16 -8.13
N GLY A 287 -8.34 29.30 -8.70
CA GLY A 287 -7.96 28.28 -9.68
C GLY A 287 -7.25 27.08 -9.05
N LEU A 288 -6.92 26.09 -9.88
CA LEU A 288 -6.20 24.87 -9.49
C LEU A 288 -4.78 24.88 -10.08
N THR A 289 -3.86 24.17 -9.44
CA THR A 289 -2.58 23.76 -10.04
C THR A 289 -2.40 22.25 -9.87
N ALA A 290 -1.74 21.58 -10.81
CA ALA A 290 -1.56 20.13 -10.80
C ALA A 290 -0.83 19.60 -9.53
N ASP A 291 -0.02 20.43 -8.89
CA ASP A 291 0.79 20.11 -7.70
C ASP A 291 0.30 20.77 -6.41
N MET A 292 -0.95 21.25 -6.40
CA MET A 292 -1.53 21.91 -5.25
C MET A 292 -1.60 20.99 -4.00
N PRO A 293 -1.51 21.55 -2.78
CA PRO A 293 -1.77 20.79 -1.56
C PRO A 293 -3.21 20.28 -1.51
N ALA A 294 -3.44 19.21 -0.73
CA ALA A 294 -4.79 18.70 -0.52
C ALA A 294 -5.69 19.80 0.05
N THR A 295 -6.76 20.12 -0.67
CA THR A 295 -7.61 21.28 -0.39
C THR A 295 -9.07 20.87 -0.38
N LEU A 296 -9.75 21.24 0.69
CA LEU A 296 -11.19 21.11 0.85
C LEU A 296 -11.85 22.39 0.35
N TYR A 297 -12.82 22.23 -0.54
CA TYR A 297 -13.63 23.31 -1.05
C TYR A 297 -15.08 23.16 -0.60
N HIS A 298 -15.68 24.26 -0.15
CA HIS A 298 -17.11 24.33 0.10
C HIS A 298 -17.86 24.55 -1.22
N PHE A 299 -18.99 23.87 -1.41
CA PHE A 299 -19.82 24.00 -2.59
C PHE A 299 -20.87 25.11 -2.39
N GLU A 300 -20.74 26.20 -3.14
CA GLU A 300 -21.63 27.38 -3.05
C GLU A 300 -22.95 27.21 -3.84
N GLY A 301 -23.09 26.10 -4.57
CA GLY A 301 -24.24 25.79 -5.42
C GLY A 301 -24.00 25.99 -6.92
N GLU A 302 -24.90 25.43 -7.74
CA GLU A 302 -24.75 25.37 -9.20
C GLU A 302 -24.77 26.75 -9.88
N ASP A 303 -25.51 27.70 -9.30
CA ASP A 303 -25.71 29.04 -9.85
C ASP A 303 -24.64 30.05 -9.38
N ALA A 304 -23.70 29.62 -8.52
CA ALA A 304 -22.65 30.48 -8.02
C ALA A 304 -21.67 30.85 -9.15
N ALA A 305 -21.21 32.11 -9.16
CA ALA A 305 -20.21 32.57 -10.13
C ALA A 305 -18.88 31.81 -10.01
N VAL A 306 -18.56 31.37 -8.79
CA VAL A 306 -17.44 30.48 -8.48
C VAL A 306 -18.02 29.38 -7.56
N PRO A 307 -18.30 28.18 -8.10
CA PRO A 307 -18.96 27.11 -7.34
C PRO A 307 -18.19 26.56 -6.14
N PHE A 308 -16.85 26.68 -6.12
CA PHE A 308 -16.01 26.10 -5.08
C PHE A 308 -15.14 27.16 -4.41
N THR A 309 -15.33 27.37 -3.10
CA THR A 309 -14.56 28.30 -2.27
C THR A 309 -13.67 27.53 -1.29
N VAL A 310 -12.50 28.07 -0.95
CA VAL A 310 -11.53 27.33 -0.11
C VAL A 310 -12.03 27.26 1.33
N ALA A 311 -12.21 26.05 1.86
CA ALA A 311 -12.61 25.80 3.25
C ALA A 311 -11.43 25.43 4.16
N ALA A 312 -10.53 24.56 3.67
CA ALA A 312 -9.33 24.16 4.40
C ALA A 312 -8.23 23.70 3.44
N VAL A 313 -6.97 23.90 3.81
CA VAL A 313 -5.80 23.42 3.07
C VAL A 313 -4.93 22.62 4.03
N ALA A 314 -4.57 21.39 3.67
CA ALA A 314 -3.55 20.67 4.40
C ALA A 314 -2.18 21.25 4.06
N GLU A 315 -1.44 21.72 5.06
CA GLU A 315 -0.06 22.15 4.86
C GLU A 315 0.75 20.97 4.29
N SER A 316 1.47 21.24 3.20
CA SER A 316 2.37 20.26 2.59
C SER A 316 3.55 20.02 3.54
N GLU A 317 3.50 18.97 4.36
CA GLU A 317 4.70 18.42 5.00
C GLU A 317 5.54 17.69 3.94
N VAL A 318 6.11 18.44 3.00
CA VAL A 318 7.26 17.97 2.23
C VAL A 318 8.51 18.36 3.01
N ALA A 319 9.04 17.39 3.75
CA ALA A 319 10.44 17.33 4.17
C ALA A 319 11.01 15.96 3.80
#